data_AF-A0A943BAU1-F1
#
_entry.id   AF-A0A943BAU1-F1
#
_cell.length_a   1.000
_cell.length_b   1.000
_cell.length_c   1.000
_cell.angle_alpha   90.00
_cell.angle_beta   90.00
_cell.angle_gamma   90.00
#
_symmetry.space_group_name_H-M   'P 1'
#
loop_
_entity.id
_entity.type
_entity.pdbx_description
1 polymer ?
#
loop_
_entity_poly.entity_id
_entity_poly.type
_entity_poly.pdbx_seq_one_letter_code
_entity_poly.pdbx_strand_id
1 'polypeptide(L)'
;MATKVVKEEVIRVRVDKDLKDRLKKMCKNKKITMSEMITFMIENEVKSYEFKLEHSNNTEKKIVATEKKLLKLKEKLNSNKKEIGMQSRWRF
;
A
#
# COMPACT_ATOMS: atom_id res chain seq x y z
N MET A 1 -44.02 4.48 9.39
CA MET A 1 -42.94 5.27 8.73
C MET A 1 -41.68 5.09 9.56
N ALA A 2 -40.61 4.52 9.00
CA ALA A 2 -39.35 4.35 9.72
C ALA A 2 -38.68 5.72 9.88
N THR A 3 -38.53 6.18 11.12
CA THR A 3 -37.76 7.37 11.45
C THR A 3 -36.31 7.14 11.05
N LYS A 4 -35.78 8.00 10.18
CA LYS A 4 -34.34 7.99 9.82
C LYS A 4 -33.53 8.10 11.09
N VAL A 5 -32.72 7.07 11.36
CA VAL A 5 -31.76 7.00 12.46
C VAL A 5 -30.95 8.30 12.48
N VAL A 6 -31.17 9.11 13.52
CA VAL A 6 -30.36 10.29 13.80
C VAL A 6 -28.98 9.73 14.18
N LYS A 7 -27.97 9.96 13.34
CA LYS A 7 -26.60 9.56 13.66
C LYS A 7 -26.16 10.35 14.89
N GLU A 8 -25.94 9.66 16.01
CA GLU A 8 -25.59 10.25 17.30
C GLU A 8 -24.21 10.95 17.29
N GLU A 9 -23.33 10.54 16.37
CA GLU A 9 -22.00 11.11 16.24
C GLU A 9 -21.93 12.11 15.07
N VAL A 10 -21.72 13.39 15.39
CA VAL A 10 -21.58 14.47 14.41
C VAL A 10 -20.14 14.98 14.41
N ILE A 11 -19.42 14.70 13.33
CA ILE A 11 -18.07 15.24 13.11
C ILE A 11 -18.19 16.57 12.36
N ARG A 12 -17.73 17.67 12.98
CA ARG A 12 -17.68 19.00 12.36
C ARG A 12 -16.26 19.30 11.89
N VAL A 13 -16.09 19.51 10.59
CA VAL A 13 -14.79 19.79 9.97
C VAL A 13 -14.81 21.19 9.36
N ARG A 14 -13.77 21.98 9.64
CA ARG A 14 -13.52 23.27 8.97
C ARG A 14 -12.61 23.03 7.77
N VAL A 15 -12.95 23.64 6.65
CA VAL A 15 -12.21 23.50 5.39
C VAL A 15 -12.15 24.88 4.75
N ASP A 16 -11.03 25.17 4.08
CA ASP A 16 -10.89 26.39 3.31
C ASP A 16 -11.94 26.50 2.19
N LYS A 17 -12.25 27.75 1.84
CA LYS A 17 -13.30 28.06 0.87
C LYS A 17 -13.01 27.45 -0.50
N ASP A 18 -11.77 27.55 -0.97
CA ASP A 18 -11.35 27.00 -2.27
C ASP A 18 -11.46 25.48 -2.33
N LEU A 19 -11.08 24.79 -1.26
CA LEU A 19 -11.18 23.33 -1.16
C LEU A 19 -12.64 22.88 -1.14
N LYS A 20 -13.50 23.59 -0.39
CA LYS A 20 -14.94 23.32 -0.36
C LYS A 20 -15.57 23.48 -1.74
N ASP A 21 -15.20 24.50 -2.50
CA ASP A 21 -15.76 24.74 -3.82
C ASP A 21 -15.31 23.69 -4.84
N ARG A 22 -14.06 23.23 -4.77
CA ARG A 22 -13.56 22.10 -5.58
C ARG A 22 -14.31 20.80 -5.26
N LEU A 23 -14.46 20.46 -3.99
CA LEU A 23 -15.22 19.29 -3.54
C LEU A 23 -16.67 19.36 -4.03
N LYS A 24 -17.29 20.54 -3.96
CA LYS A 24 -18.68 20.73 -4.41
C LYS A 24 -18.83 20.54 -5.92
N LYS A 25 -17.85 20.96 -6.72
CA LYS A 25 -17.81 20.69 -8.17
C LYS A 25 -17.72 19.18 -8.44
N MET A 26 -16.86 18.45 -7.73
CA MET A 26 -16.73 17.00 -7.89
C MET A 26 -18.00 16.24 -7.52
N CYS A 27 -18.65 16.63 -6.42
CA CYS A 27 -19.92 16.04 -5.99
C CYS A 27 -21.03 16.24 -7.03
N LYS A 28 -21.13 17.45 -7.61
CA LYS A 28 -22.09 17.76 -8.68
C LYS A 28 -21.85 16.90 -9.92
N ASN A 29 -20.60 16.75 -10.34
CA ASN A 29 -20.26 15.96 -11.53
C ASN A 29 -20.62 14.48 -11.34
N LYS A 30 -20.38 13.93 -10.14
CA LYS A 30 -20.67 12.53 -9.83
C LYS A 30 -22.12 12.26 -9.41
N LYS A 31 -22.92 13.31 -9.18
CA LYS A 31 -24.29 13.24 -8.63
C LYS A 31 -24.36 12.52 -7.27
N ILE A 32 -23.34 12.73 -6.43
CA ILE A 32 -23.22 12.11 -5.09
C ILE A 32 -23.25 13.22 -4.04
N THR A 33 -23.78 12.94 -2.85
CA THR A 33 -23.76 13.92 -1.76
C THR A 33 -22.36 14.06 -1.15
N MET A 34 -22.08 15.23 -0.57
CA MET A 34 -20.79 15.49 0.07
C MET A 34 -20.49 14.49 1.19
N SER A 35 -21.51 14.14 1.98
CA SER A 35 -21.39 13.17 3.07
C SER A 35 -21.04 11.77 2.56
N GLU A 36 -21.66 11.32 1.48
CA GLU A 36 -21.37 10.01 0.87
C GLU A 36 -19.95 9.98 0.31
N MET A 37 -19.53 11.05 -0.36
CA MET A 37 -18.17 11.15 -0.89
C MET A 37 -17.12 11.12 0.22
N ILE A 38 -17.34 11.86 1.32
CA ILE A 38 -16.43 11.87 2.47
C ILE A 38 -16.40 10.49 3.15
N THR A 39 -17.57 9.88 3.37
CA THR A 39 -17.66 8.56 4.02
C THR A 39 -16.93 7.51 3.19
N PHE A 40 -17.13 7.52 1.87
CA PHE A 40 -16.44 6.61 0.95
C PHE A 40 -14.92 6.79 0.95
N MET A 41 -14.44 8.04 0.99
CA MET A 41 -13.00 8.31 1.08
C MET A 41 -12.40 7.77 2.37
N ILE A 42 -13.08 8.01 3.51
CA ILE A 42 -12.64 7.53 4.82
C ILE A 42 -12.62 6.01 4.85
N GLU A 43 -13.69 5.35 4.39
CA GLU A 43 -13.76 3.89 4.34
C GLU A 43 -12.63 3.28 3.51
N ASN A 44 -12.31 3.88 2.37
CA ASN A 44 -11.22 3.41 1.51
C ASN A 44 -9.85 3.60 2.15
N GLU A 45 -9.62 4.75 2.80
CA GLU A 45 -8.36 4.98 3.52
C GLU A 45 -8.20 3.98 4.65
N VAL A 46 -9.22 3.79 5.50
CA VAL A 46 -9.21 2.81 6.60
C VAL A 46 -8.92 1.41 6.08
N LYS A 47 -9.66 0.94 5.06
CA LYS A 47 -9.42 -0.37 4.44
C LYS A 47 -8.00 -0.50 3.91
N SER A 48 -7.45 0.55 3.29
CA SER A 48 -6.09 0.52 2.77
C SER A 48 -5.04 0.42 3.89
N TYR A 49 -5.29 1.06 5.03
CA TYR A 49 -4.43 0.97 6.21
C TYR A 49 -4.50 -0.42 6.85
N GLU A 50 -5.71 -0.96 7.04
CA GLU A 50 -5.91 -2.32 7.57
C GLU A 50 -5.25 -3.36 6.68
N PHE A 51 -5.44 -3.27 5.37
CA PHE A 51 -4.81 -4.15 4.39
C PHE A 51 -3.28 -4.12 4.46
N LYS A 52 -2.69 -2.92 4.60
CA LYS A 52 -1.23 -2.78 4.78
C LYS A 52 -0.77 -3.42 6.09
N LEU A 53 -1.53 -3.24 7.17
CA LEU A 53 -1.21 -3.80 8.47
C LEU A 53 -1.23 -5.33 8.43
N GLU A 54 -2.29 -5.93 7.90
CA GLU A 54 -2.45 -7.39 7.83
C GLU A 54 -1.40 -8.05 6.93
N HIS A 55 -1.03 -7.39 5.84
CA HIS A 55 -0.11 -7.97 4.87
C HIS A 55 1.36 -7.60 5.05
N SER A 56 1.67 -6.65 5.94
CA SER A 56 3.04 -6.26 6.30
C SER A 56 3.92 -7.47 6.65
N ASN A 57 3.45 -8.32 7.55
CA ASN A 57 4.14 -9.53 7.99
C ASN A 57 4.39 -10.52 6.85
N ASN A 58 3.43 -10.66 5.92
CA ASN A 58 3.58 -11.55 4.78
C ASN A 58 4.54 -10.97 3.73
N THR A 59 4.54 -9.65 3.51
CA THR A 59 5.51 -8.99 2.65
C THR A 59 6.93 -9.10 3.21
N GLU A 60 7.12 -8.90 4.51
CA GLU A 60 8.41 -9.07 5.18
C GLU A 60 8.94 -10.50 5.06
N LYS A 61 8.08 -11.51 5.32
CA LYS A 61 8.45 -12.92 5.12
C LYS A 61 8.90 -13.21 3.69
N LYS A 62 8.21 -12.64 2.69
CA LYS A 62 8.59 -12.78 1.27
C LYS A 62 9.92 -12.09 0.96
N ILE A 63 10.15 -10.89 1.51
CA ILE A 63 11.43 -10.15 1.36
C ILE A 63 12.58 -10.99 1.92
N VAL A 64 12.47 -11.44 3.17
CA VAL A 64 13.51 -12.25 3.83
C VAL A 64 13.77 -13.56 3.06
N ALA A 65 12.73 -14.24 2.58
CA ALA A 65 12.89 -15.44 1.78
C ALA A 65 13.62 -15.17 0.46
N THR A 66 13.38 -14.03 -0.16
CA THR A 66 14.01 -13.62 -1.42
C THR A 66 15.46 -13.22 -1.21
N GLU A 67 15.78 -12.47 -0.15
CA GLU A 67 17.16 -12.14 0.24
C GLU A 67 17.99 -13.40 0.50
N LYS A 68 17.43 -14.39 1.22
CA LYS A 68 18.09 -15.69 1.43
C LYS A 68 18.39 -16.41 0.12
N LYS A 69 17.47 -16.34 -0.86
CA LYS A 69 17.71 -16.92 -2.19
C LYS A 69 18.80 -16.17 -2.96
N LEU A 70 18.81 -14.85 -2.90
CA LEU A 70 19.82 -14.01 -3.55
C LEU A 70 21.23 -14.25 -2.98
N LEU A 71 21.35 -14.37 -1.65
CA LEU A 71 22.61 -14.71 -0.99
C LEU A 71 23.16 -16.06 -1.49
N LYS A 72 22.31 -17.09 -1.52
CA LYS A 72 22.69 -18.42 -2.04
C LYS A 72 23.15 -18.37 -3.50
N LEU A 73 22.50 -17.56 -4.34
CA LEU A 73 22.91 -17.38 -5.73
C LEU A 73 24.26 -16.67 -5.85
N LYS A 74 24.51 -15.65 -5.01
CA LYS A 74 25.79 -14.94 -4.96
C LYS A 74 26.95 -15.86 -4.53
N GLU A 75 26.71 -16.72 -3.53
CA GLU A 75 27.69 -17.72 -3.10
C GLU A 75 28.04 -18.70 -4.23
N LYS A 76 27.03 -19.24 -4.93
CA LYS A 76 27.23 -20.12 -6.10
C LYS A 76 28.02 -19.45 -7.24
N LEU A 77 27.76 -18.18 -7.51
CA LEU A 77 28.53 -17.43 -8.50
C LEU A 77 29.99 -17.26 -8.09
N ASN A 78 30.25 -17.02 -6.80
CA ASN A 78 31.60 -16.87 -6.28
C ASN A 78 32.38 -18.19 -6.25
N SER A 79 31.73 -19.33 -5.95
CA SER A 79 32.36 -20.65 -6.06
C SER A 79 32.72 -20.98 -7.51
N ASN A 80 31.79 -20.76 -8.45
CA ASN A 80 32.04 -20.99 -9.87
C ASN A 80 33.19 -20.11 -10.40
N LYS A 81 33.28 -18.84 -9.99
CA LYS A 81 34.42 -17.97 -10.34
C LYS A 81 35.76 -18.49 -9.81
N LYS A 82 35.79 -19.03 -8.59
CA LYS A 82 37.00 -19.64 -8.02
C LYS A 82 37.40 -20.91 -8.78
N GLU A 83 36.44 -21.75 -9.15
CA GLU A 83 36.69 -22.96 -9.94
C GLU A 83 37.24 -22.63 -11.33
N ILE A 84 36.64 -21.65 -12.03
CA ILE A 84 37.14 -21.19 -13.33
C ILE A 84 38.54 -20.57 -13.21
N GLY A 85 38.78 -19.75 -12.19
CA GLY A 85 40.11 -19.18 -11.92
C GLY A 85 41.17 -20.24 -11.60
N MET A 86 40.81 -21.29 -10.85
CA MET A 86 41.67 -22.44 -10.61
C MET A 86 41.94 -23.19 -11.91
N GLN A 87 40.92 -23.59 -12.68
CA GLN A 87 41.09 -24.29 -13.96
C GLN A 87 41.95 -23.50 -14.95
N SER A 88 41.86 -22.17 -14.96
CA SER A 88 42.68 -21.30 -15.81
C SER A 88 44.15 -21.29 -15.39
N ARG A 89 44.43 -21.38 -14.08
CA ARG A 89 45.78 -21.38 -13.50
C ARG A 89 46.53 -22.70 -13.66
N TRP A 90 45.82 -23.83 -13.84
CA TRP A 90 46.41 -25.14 -14.14
C TRP A 90 46.55 -25.43 -15.65
N ARG A 91 46.07 -24.52 -16.51
CA ARG A 91 46.14 -24.65 -17.98
C ARG A 91 47.30 -23.84 -18.60
N PHE A 92 48.09 -23.13 -17.80
CA PHE A 92 49.35 -22.49 -18.19
C PHE A 92 50.54 -23.22 -17.55
#